data_AF-O87039-F1
#
_entry.id   AF-O87039-F1
#
_cell.length_a   1.000
_cell.length_b   1.000
_cell.length_c   1.000
_cell.angle_alpha   90.00
_cell.angle_beta   90.00
_cell.angle_gamma   90.00
#
_symmetry.space_group_name_H-M   'P 1'
#
loop_
_entity.id
_entity.type
_entity.pdbx_description
1 polymer ?
#
loop_
_entity_poly.entity_id
_entity_poly.type
_entity_poly.pdbx_seq_one_letter_code
_entity_poly.pdbx_strand_id
1 'polypeptide(L)'
;MRQAMAFGQLAGGYLFKMFGLPAAAFAIAHCAKPENRAKVMGIMASAALTSFLTGITEPIEFAFLFVAPVLYAIHAVLAGLAYVLTNALGVVHGHTFSNGFIDFVVQSPRADNMLLLVGLGIGYAVLYYVVFTFVIRALNLKTPGREDESADKSASSGNELAGD
;
A
#
# COMPACT_ATOMS: atom_id res chain seq x y z
N MET A 1 17.68 16.12 -26.11
CA MET A 1 18.23 14.75 -26.00
C MET A 1 19.45 14.77 -25.07
N ARG A 2 19.27 14.96 -23.76
CA ARG A 2 20.35 14.93 -22.75
C ARG A 2 19.70 14.94 -21.35
N GLN A 3 20.21 14.07 -20.45
CA GLN A 3 19.85 13.85 -19.03
C GLN A 3 18.95 12.67 -18.61
N ALA A 4 18.60 11.73 -19.50
CA ALA A 4 17.69 10.63 -19.13
C ALA A 4 18.32 9.41 -18.40
N MET A 5 19.61 9.40 -18.03
CA MET A 5 20.27 8.11 -17.72
C MET A 5 20.53 7.78 -16.24
N ALA A 6 20.19 8.62 -15.24
CA ALA A 6 20.52 8.25 -13.85
C ALA A 6 19.50 8.65 -12.77
N PHE A 7 18.75 9.74 -12.92
CA PHE A 7 17.94 10.29 -11.81
C PHE A 7 16.44 9.96 -11.85
N GLY A 8 15.94 9.26 -12.88
CA GLY A 8 14.51 8.93 -13.04
C GLY A 8 14.08 7.50 -12.71
N GLN A 9 15.01 6.60 -12.40
CA GLN A 9 14.75 5.16 -12.40
C GLN A 9 13.83 4.65 -11.28
N LEU A 10 13.54 5.50 -10.28
CA LEU A 10 12.85 5.11 -9.04
C LEU A 10 11.48 5.77 -8.86
N ALA A 11 10.96 6.48 -9.87
CA ALA A 11 9.65 7.13 -9.80
C ALA A 11 8.50 6.14 -9.60
N GLY A 12 8.67 4.87 -10.03
CA GLY A 12 7.70 3.79 -9.82
C GLY A 12 7.33 3.56 -8.35
N GLY A 13 8.23 3.90 -7.42
CA GLY A 13 7.99 3.87 -5.97
C GLY A 13 6.74 4.66 -5.57
N TYR A 14 6.53 5.83 -6.17
CA TYR A 14 5.40 6.70 -5.85
C TYR A 14 4.05 6.06 -6.19
N LEU A 15 3.97 5.29 -7.28
CA LEU A 15 2.72 4.67 -7.73
C LEU A 15 2.13 3.72 -6.69
N PHE A 16 2.92 2.76 -6.22
CA PHE A 16 2.38 1.77 -5.29
C PHE A 16 2.42 2.25 -3.84
N LYS A 17 3.36 3.11 -3.44
CA LYS A 17 3.45 3.55 -2.03
C LYS A 17 2.44 4.63 -1.66
N MET A 18 2.20 5.60 -2.56
CA MET A 18 1.22 6.66 -2.32
C MET A 18 -0.20 6.27 -2.76
N PHE A 19 -0.35 5.40 -3.75
CA PHE A 19 -1.67 5.11 -4.31
C PHE A 19 -2.07 3.64 -4.17
N GLY A 20 -1.23 2.72 -4.64
CA GLY A 20 -1.54 1.29 -4.66
C GLY A 20 -1.80 0.69 -3.27
N LEU A 21 -0.88 0.85 -2.34
CA LEU A 21 -0.95 0.27 -0.99
C LEU A 21 -2.03 0.93 -0.11
N PRO A 22 -2.22 2.25 -0.11
CA PRO A 22 -3.40 2.85 0.52
C PRO A 22 -4.73 2.29 -0.03
N ALA A 23 -4.81 2.06 -1.34
CA ALA A 23 -5.99 1.44 -1.94
C ALA A 23 -6.14 -0.05 -1.55
N ALA A 24 -5.04 -0.79 -1.43
CA ALA A 24 -5.04 -2.16 -0.90
C ALA A 24 -5.46 -2.21 0.58
N ALA A 25 -4.97 -1.29 1.40
CA ALA A 25 -5.36 -1.16 2.81
C ALA A 25 -6.87 -0.91 2.93
N PHE A 26 -7.42 -0.03 2.09
CA PHE A 26 -8.86 0.17 1.98
C PHE A 26 -9.60 -1.08 1.51
N ALA A 27 -9.08 -1.82 0.52
CA ALA A 27 -9.66 -3.08 0.05
C ALA A 27 -9.72 -4.15 1.16
N ILE A 28 -8.65 -4.27 1.95
CA ILE A 28 -8.57 -5.17 3.12
C ILE A 28 -9.65 -4.80 4.14
N ALA A 29 -9.71 -3.52 4.53
CA ALA A 29 -10.72 -3.04 5.49
C ALA A 29 -12.15 -3.21 4.95
N HIS A 30 -12.37 -2.98 3.66
CA HIS A 30 -13.66 -3.17 3.01
C HIS A 30 -14.09 -4.65 3.00
N CYS A 31 -13.14 -5.57 2.84
CA CYS A 31 -13.40 -7.01 2.84
C CYS A 31 -13.49 -7.66 4.23
N ALA A 32 -13.18 -6.93 5.31
CA ALA A 32 -13.38 -7.40 6.67
C ALA A 32 -14.87 -7.68 6.97
N LYS A 33 -15.12 -8.62 7.90
CA LYS A 33 -16.47 -8.93 8.40
C LYS A 33 -17.09 -7.67 9.02
N PRO A 34 -18.43 -7.48 8.92
CA PRO A 34 -19.09 -6.27 9.41
C PRO A 34 -18.75 -5.91 10.86
N GLU A 35 -18.66 -6.91 11.74
CA GLU A 35 -18.31 -6.75 13.15
C GLU A 35 -16.89 -6.24 13.38
N ASN A 36 -15.94 -6.58 12.51
CA ASN A 36 -14.52 -6.20 12.63
C ASN A 36 -14.15 -4.98 11.78
N ARG A 37 -15.03 -4.56 10.85
CA ARG A 37 -14.71 -3.54 9.83
C ARG A 37 -14.27 -2.22 10.43
N ALA A 38 -14.89 -1.75 11.50
CA ALA A 38 -14.52 -0.47 12.13
C ALA A 38 -13.08 -0.53 12.70
N LYS A 39 -12.75 -1.61 13.42
CA LYS A 39 -11.41 -1.84 13.98
C LYS A 39 -10.37 -1.93 12.87
N VAL A 40 -10.60 -2.76 11.85
CA VAL A 40 -9.65 -2.94 10.74
C VAL A 40 -9.50 -1.66 9.94
N MET A 41 -10.58 -0.91 9.70
CA MET A 41 -10.53 0.38 9.00
C MET A 41 -9.63 1.37 9.73
N GLY A 42 -9.71 1.47 11.06
CA GLY A 42 -8.85 2.36 11.84
C GLY A 42 -7.37 2.00 11.71
N ILE A 43 -7.04 0.71 11.82
CA ILE A 43 -5.65 0.21 11.70
C ILE A 43 -5.12 0.46 10.27
N MET A 44 -5.90 0.07 9.26
CA MET A 44 -5.52 0.20 7.85
C MET A 44 -5.44 1.66 7.40
N ALA A 45 -6.30 2.55 7.91
CA ALA A 45 -6.24 3.97 7.60
C ALA A 45 -4.96 4.63 8.15
N SER A 46 -4.57 4.29 9.38
CA SER A 46 -3.31 4.78 9.97
C SER A 46 -2.11 4.30 9.15
N ALA A 47 -2.05 3.00 8.84
CA ALA A 47 -1.00 2.41 8.02
C ALA A 47 -0.95 3.01 6.60
N ALA A 48 -2.12 3.23 5.97
CA ALA A 48 -2.26 3.88 4.67
C ALA A 48 -1.73 5.32 4.70
N LEU A 49 -2.04 6.08 5.75
CA LEU A 49 -1.54 7.44 5.91
C LEU A 49 -0.02 7.47 6.08
N THR A 50 0.54 6.54 6.87
CA THR A 50 2.00 6.39 6.99
C THR A 50 2.65 6.11 5.64
N SER A 51 2.16 5.11 4.91
CA SER A 51 2.66 4.78 3.57
C SER A 51 2.53 5.95 2.60
N PHE A 52 1.40 6.65 2.61
CA PHE A 52 1.19 7.81 1.76
C PHE A 52 2.18 8.93 2.08
N LEU A 53 2.35 9.30 3.34
CA LEU A 53 3.18 10.44 3.73
C LEU A 53 4.67 10.15 3.60
N THR A 54 5.12 9.00 4.11
CA THR A 54 6.55 8.69 4.27
C THR A 54 7.06 7.68 3.25
N GLY A 55 6.18 6.90 2.62
CA GLY A 55 6.56 5.79 1.76
C GLY A 55 6.92 4.51 2.53
N ILE A 56 6.69 4.44 3.85
CA ILE A 56 6.91 3.22 4.64
C ILE A 56 5.71 2.29 4.47
N THR A 57 5.96 1.10 3.92
CA THR A 57 4.92 0.15 3.49
C THR A 57 4.71 -1.01 4.45
N GLU A 58 5.68 -1.26 5.34
CA GLU A 58 5.71 -2.42 6.24
C GLU A 58 4.43 -2.59 7.06
N PRO A 59 3.81 -1.51 7.63
CA PRO A 59 2.57 -1.67 8.40
C PRO A 59 1.40 -2.21 7.58
N ILE A 60 1.37 -1.96 6.28
CA ILE A 60 0.34 -2.49 5.37
C ILE A 60 0.74 -3.89 4.89
N GLU A 61 2.01 -4.08 4.51
CA GLU A 61 2.48 -5.36 3.97
C GLU A 61 2.41 -6.47 5.01
N PHE A 62 2.77 -6.20 6.26
CA PHE A 62 2.74 -7.19 7.33
C PHE A 62 1.31 -7.66 7.64
N ALA A 63 0.30 -6.84 7.36
CA ALA A 63 -1.10 -7.21 7.53
C ALA A 63 -1.56 -8.33 6.60
N PHE A 64 -0.85 -8.61 5.49
CA PHE A 64 -1.23 -9.69 4.57
C PHE A 64 -0.08 -10.61 4.17
N LEU A 65 1.19 -10.25 4.39
CA LEU A 65 2.37 -11.03 4.02
C LEU A 65 2.29 -12.48 4.53
N PHE A 66 1.95 -12.65 5.82
CA PHE A 66 1.95 -13.97 6.47
C PHE A 66 0.63 -14.73 6.29
N VAL A 67 -0.48 -14.01 6.17
CA VAL A 67 -1.82 -14.61 6.15
C VAL A 67 -2.33 -14.87 4.72
N ALA A 68 -1.84 -14.08 3.76
CA ALA A 68 -2.20 -14.15 2.36
C ALA A 68 -0.97 -13.95 1.45
N PRO A 69 -0.01 -14.90 1.41
CA PRO A 69 1.23 -14.77 0.64
C PRO A 69 0.99 -14.51 -0.87
N VAL A 70 -0.13 -14.98 -1.40
CA VAL A 70 -0.55 -14.73 -2.79
C VAL A 70 -0.74 -13.23 -3.07
N LEU A 71 -1.31 -12.48 -2.12
CA LEU A 71 -1.45 -11.03 -2.27
C LEU A 71 -0.09 -10.34 -2.28
N TYR A 72 0.88 -10.86 -1.53
CA TYR A 72 2.26 -10.34 -1.54
C TYR A 72 2.98 -10.61 -2.85
N ALA A 73 2.82 -11.81 -3.43
CA ALA A 73 3.36 -12.10 -4.75
C ALA A 73 2.77 -11.16 -5.81
N ILE A 74 1.46 -10.93 -5.79
CA ILE A 74 0.78 -9.98 -6.68
C ILE A 74 1.29 -8.55 -6.45
N HIS A 75 1.39 -8.13 -5.18
CA HIS A 75 1.95 -6.83 -4.82
C HIS A 75 3.36 -6.64 -5.40
N ALA A 76 4.25 -7.61 -5.23
CA ALA A 76 5.62 -7.56 -5.72
C ALA A 76 5.69 -7.42 -7.25
N VAL A 77 4.83 -8.15 -7.98
CA VAL A 77 4.73 -8.03 -9.45
C VAL A 77 4.22 -6.64 -9.84
N LEU A 78 3.15 -6.16 -9.21
CA LEU A 78 2.60 -4.83 -9.49
C LEU A 78 3.58 -3.71 -9.15
N ALA A 79 4.34 -3.84 -8.06
CA ALA A 79 5.39 -2.91 -7.68
C ALA A 79 6.52 -2.91 -8.72
N GLY A 80 6.97 -4.07 -9.19
CA GLY A 80 7.95 -4.18 -10.27
C GLY A 80 7.47 -3.53 -11.58
N LEU A 81 6.21 -3.78 -11.94
CA LEU A 81 5.58 -3.16 -13.12
C LEU A 81 5.46 -1.64 -12.99
N ALA A 82 5.35 -1.10 -11.78
CA ALA A 82 5.30 0.34 -11.56
C ALA A 82 6.59 1.02 -12.03
N TYR A 83 7.75 0.43 -11.69
CA TYR A 83 9.05 0.92 -12.15
C TYR A 83 9.22 0.78 -13.66
N VAL A 84 8.82 -0.35 -14.24
CA VAL A 84 8.86 -0.55 -15.70
C VAL A 84 8.02 0.50 -16.41
N LEU A 85 6.80 0.75 -15.93
CA LEU A 85 5.85 1.69 -16.50
C LEU A 85 6.38 3.13 -16.44
N THR A 86 6.85 3.60 -15.29
CA THR A 86 7.39 4.96 -15.17
C THR A 86 8.64 5.15 -16.02
N ASN A 87 9.50 4.14 -16.09
CA ASN A 87 10.72 4.20 -16.89
C ASN A 87 10.40 4.21 -18.40
N ALA A 88 9.44 3.39 -18.85
CA ALA A 88 9.02 3.35 -20.25
C ALA A 88 8.36 4.67 -20.70
N LEU A 89 7.64 5.32 -19.79
CA LEU A 89 6.98 6.61 -20.06
C LEU A 89 7.88 7.82 -19.81
N GLY A 90 9.14 7.62 -19.42
CA GLY A 90 10.10 8.70 -19.17
C GLY A 90 9.69 9.62 -18.02
N VAL A 91 9.02 9.08 -17.00
CA VAL A 91 8.66 9.83 -15.80
C VAL A 91 9.87 9.90 -14.87
N VAL A 92 10.29 11.10 -14.50
CA VAL A 92 11.46 11.34 -13.65
C VAL A 92 10.99 12.06 -12.41
N HIS A 93 11.20 11.46 -11.24
CA HIS A 93 10.91 12.10 -9.96
C HIS A 93 11.97 11.70 -8.95
N GLY A 94 12.64 12.70 -8.37
CA GLY A 94 13.62 12.47 -7.31
C GLY A 94 12.95 11.90 -6.05
N HIS A 95 13.72 11.29 -5.17
CA HIS A 95 13.26 10.87 -3.83
C HIS A 95 14.40 11.13 -2.85
N THR A 96 14.09 11.13 -1.56
CA THR A 96 15.08 11.36 -0.49
C THR A 96 15.12 10.17 0.45
N PHE A 97 13.96 9.56 0.71
CA PHE A 97 13.85 8.45 1.65
C PHE A 97 13.13 7.23 1.03
N SER A 98 11.81 7.32 0.80
CA SER A 98 11.02 6.16 0.41
C SER A 98 9.89 6.48 -0.58
N ASN A 99 9.94 7.60 -1.30
CA ASN A 99 8.90 7.96 -2.28
C ASN A 99 7.51 8.18 -1.65
N GLY A 100 7.47 8.76 -0.45
CA GLY A 100 6.24 9.26 0.16
C GLY A 100 5.83 10.62 -0.40
N PHE A 101 4.65 11.10 -0.03
CA PHE A 101 4.13 12.41 -0.41
C PHE A 101 5.07 13.56 0.01
N ILE A 102 5.76 13.43 1.15
CA ILE A 102 6.76 14.41 1.57
C ILE A 102 7.89 14.49 0.54
N ASP A 103 8.45 13.34 0.13
CA ASP A 103 9.45 13.30 -0.93
C ASP A 103 8.90 13.86 -2.25
N PHE A 104 7.64 13.53 -2.58
CA PHE A 104 6.99 13.98 -3.80
C PHE A 104 6.94 15.52 -3.89
N VAL A 105 6.51 16.17 -2.80
CA VAL A 105 6.41 17.63 -2.72
C VAL A 105 7.80 18.29 -2.71
N VAL A 106 8.72 17.79 -1.86
CA VAL A 106 10.06 18.37 -1.72
C VAL A 106 10.87 18.26 -3.02
N GLN A 107 10.71 17.16 -3.75
CA GLN A 107 11.44 16.90 -4.99
C GLN A 107 10.71 17.38 -6.25
N SER A 108 9.53 18.01 -6.12
CA SER A 108 8.74 18.52 -7.24
C SER A 108 9.49 19.48 -8.19
N PRO A 109 10.44 20.34 -7.75
CA PRO A 109 11.17 21.21 -8.68
C PRO A 109 12.11 20.46 -9.63
N ARG A 110 12.37 19.17 -9.37
CA ARG A 110 13.25 18.30 -10.16
C ARG A 110 12.47 17.21 -10.90
N ALA A 111 11.16 17.38 -11.02
CA ALA A 111 10.25 16.41 -11.58
C ALA A 111 9.96 16.67 -13.06
N ASP A 112 10.08 15.63 -13.89
CA ASP A 112 9.55 15.62 -15.24
C ASP A 112 8.29 14.74 -15.28
N ASN A 113 7.25 15.22 -15.97
CA ASN A 113 5.97 14.51 -16.12
C ASN A 113 5.25 14.22 -14.78
N MET A 114 5.36 15.13 -13.81
CA MET A 114 4.76 14.97 -12.48
C MET A 114 3.23 14.75 -12.51
N LEU A 115 2.50 15.46 -13.39
CA LEU A 115 1.06 15.28 -13.55
C LEU A 115 0.71 13.89 -14.10
N LEU A 116 1.54 13.37 -15.01
CA LEU A 116 1.40 12.00 -15.52
C LEU A 116 1.62 11.00 -14.39
N LEU A 117 2.60 11.21 -13.50
CA LEU A 117 2.82 10.34 -12.34
C LEU A 117 1.58 10.28 -11.43
N VAL A 118 0.95 11.42 -11.14
CA VAL A 118 -0.28 11.47 -10.33
C VAL A 118 -1.44 10.75 -11.04
N GLY A 119 -1.61 10.97 -12.34
CA GLY A 119 -2.63 10.28 -13.14
C GLY A 119 -2.43 8.76 -13.17
N LEU A 120 -1.20 8.30 -13.39
CA LEU A 120 -0.83 6.89 -13.29
C LEU A 120 -1.04 6.34 -11.88
N GLY A 121 -0.77 7.16 -10.85
CA GLY A 121 -1.00 6.82 -9.45
C GLY A 121 -2.47 6.53 -9.16
N ILE A 122 -3.38 7.40 -9.60
CA ILE A 122 -4.82 7.18 -9.48
C ILE A 122 -5.23 5.88 -10.20
N GLY A 123 -4.69 5.64 -11.41
CA GLY A 123 -4.89 4.37 -12.11
C GLY A 123 -4.40 3.16 -11.31
N TYR A 124 -3.24 3.28 -10.66
CA TYR A 124 -2.67 2.25 -9.79
C TYR A 124 -3.51 2.01 -8.53
N ALA A 125 -4.08 3.05 -7.92
CA ALA A 125 -5.02 2.90 -6.80
C ALA A 125 -6.23 2.06 -7.21
N VAL A 126 -6.83 2.36 -8.36
CA VAL A 126 -7.97 1.59 -8.88
C VAL A 126 -7.56 0.14 -9.16
N LEU A 127 -6.42 -0.07 -9.82
CA LEU A 127 -5.88 -1.40 -10.11
C LEU A 127 -5.69 -2.22 -8.83
N TYR A 128 -5.00 -1.65 -7.83
CA TYR A 128 -4.77 -2.32 -6.55
C TYR A 128 -6.08 -2.63 -5.83
N TYR A 129 -7.00 -1.66 -5.74
CA TYR A 129 -8.28 -1.88 -5.08
C TYR A 129 -9.06 -3.04 -5.70
N VAL A 130 -9.19 -3.06 -7.03
CA VAL A 130 -9.93 -4.09 -7.76
C VAL A 130 -9.26 -5.45 -7.62
N VAL A 131 -7.93 -5.53 -7.84
CA VAL A 131 -7.19 -6.78 -7.76
C VAL A 131 -7.23 -7.34 -6.34
N PHE A 132 -6.96 -6.53 -5.31
CA PHE A 132 -7.00 -6.99 -3.92
C PHE A 132 -8.40 -7.44 -3.53
N THR A 133 -9.43 -6.63 -3.80
CA THR A 133 -10.82 -6.98 -3.47
C THR A 133 -11.24 -8.28 -4.16
N PHE A 134 -10.91 -8.42 -5.44
CA PHE A 134 -11.24 -9.61 -6.22
C PHE A 134 -10.55 -10.85 -5.66
N VAL A 135 -9.23 -10.81 -5.46
CA VAL A 135 -8.44 -11.96 -4.99
C VAL A 135 -8.82 -12.35 -3.56
N ILE A 136 -9.03 -11.38 -2.67
CA ILE A 136 -9.49 -11.63 -1.29
C ILE A 136 -10.82 -12.38 -1.29
N ARG A 137 -11.78 -11.95 -2.12
CA ARG A 137 -13.11 -12.56 -2.17
C ARG A 137 -13.10 -13.91 -2.91
N ALA A 138 -12.42 -14.01 -4.05
CA ALA A 138 -12.38 -15.20 -4.88
C ALA A 138 -11.67 -16.38 -4.20
N LEU A 139 -10.57 -16.12 -3.49
CA LEU A 139 -9.81 -17.16 -2.78
C LEU A 139 -10.19 -17.26 -1.29
N ASN A 140 -11.19 -16.49 -0.85
CA ASN A 140 -11.62 -16.38 0.55
C ASN A 140 -10.45 -16.19 1.54
N LEU A 141 -9.55 -15.27 1.22
CA LEU A 141 -8.34 -15.05 2.01
C LEU A 141 -8.68 -14.51 3.41
N LYS A 142 -7.93 -14.97 4.42
CA LYS A 142 -8.12 -14.62 5.82
C LYS A 142 -7.43 -13.31 6.20
N THR A 143 -7.51 -12.27 5.36
CA THR A 143 -6.95 -10.96 5.68
C THR A 143 -7.53 -10.39 6.99
N PRO A 144 -6.88 -9.41 7.65
CA PRO A 144 -7.32 -8.91 8.95
C PRO A 144 -8.82 -8.61 9.02
N GLY A 145 -9.46 -9.14 10.07
CA GLY A 145 -10.92 -9.06 10.26
C GLY A 145 -11.77 -10.06 9.47
N ARG A 146 -11.15 -11.00 8.73
CA ARG A 146 -11.82 -12.16 8.09
C ARG A 146 -11.54 -13.50 8.78
N GLU A 147 -10.84 -13.48 9.91
CA GLU A 147 -10.54 -14.64 10.75
C GLU A 147 -11.83 -15.22 11.38
N ASP A 148 -11.80 -16.50 11.74
CA ASP A 148 -12.94 -17.17 12.39
C ASP A 148 -12.88 -16.93 13.91
N GLU A 149 -14.03 -16.69 14.54
CA GLU A 149 -14.13 -16.22 15.94
C GLU A 149 -13.44 -17.14 16.97
N SER A 150 -13.21 -18.41 16.65
CA SER A 150 -12.56 -19.36 17.55
C SER A 150 -11.09 -19.04 17.83
N ALA A 151 -10.42 -18.20 17.01
CA ALA A 151 -9.01 -17.84 17.20
C ALA A 151 -8.78 -16.62 18.10
N ASP A 152 -9.79 -15.76 18.32
CA ASP A 152 -9.60 -14.44 18.95
C ASP A 152 -9.73 -14.48 20.49
N LYS A 153 -10.18 -15.60 21.07
CA LYS A 153 -10.31 -15.76 22.53
C LYS A 153 -8.99 -15.98 23.27
N SER A 154 -7.88 -16.20 22.57
CA SER A 154 -6.59 -16.50 23.21
C SER A 154 -5.69 -15.28 23.44
N ALA A 155 -5.98 -14.11 22.84
CA ALA A 155 -5.13 -12.92 22.93
C ALA A 155 -5.64 -11.84 23.90
N SER A 156 -6.85 -11.97 24.44
CA SER A 156 -7.50 -10.92 25.26
C SER A 156 -7.34 -11.09 26.78
N SER A 157 -6.76 -12.18 27.30
CA SER A 157 -6.67 -12.43 28.76
C SER A 157 -5.45 -11.81 29.46
N GLY A 158 -4.87 -10.74 28.91
CA GLY A 158 -3.58 -10.19 29.37
C GLY A 158 -3.61 -8.80 30.02
N ASN A 159 -4.75 -8.31 30.54
CA ASN A 159 -4.76 -6.98 31.17
C ASN A 159 -5.72 -6.85 32.36
N GLU A 160 -5.52 -7.68 33.38
CA GLU A 160 -5.98 -7.43 34.75
C GLU A 160 -4.81 -7.75 35.69
N LEU A 161 -4.06 -6.71 36.10
CA LEU A 161 -3.28 -6.63 37.35
C LEU A 161 -2.43 -5.33 37.33
N ALA A 162 -3.06 -4.20 37.64
CA ALA A 162 -2.39 -3.03 38.21
C ALA A 162 -3.41 -2.08 38.85
N GLY A 163 -3.46 -2.08 40.18
CA GLY A 163 -3.99 -0.95 40.96
C GLY A 163 -5.00 -1.33 42.04
N ASP A 164 -4.52 -1.96 43.11
CA ASP A 164 -4.92 -1.60 44.49
C ASP A 164 -3.87 -0.64 45.04
#